data_AF-A0A1Z8W2I5-F1
#
_entry.id   AF-A0A1Z8W2I5-F1
#
_cell.length_a   1.000
_cell.length_b   1.000
_cell.length_c   1.000
_cell.angle_alpha   90.00
_cell.angle_beta   90.00
_cell.angle_gamma   90.00
#
_symmetry.space_group_name_H-M   'P 1'
#
loop_
_entity.id
_entity.type
_entity.pdbx_description
1 polymer ?
#
loop_
_entity_poly.entity_id
_entity_poly.type
_entity_poly.pdbx_seq_one_letter_code
_entity_poly.pdbx_strand_id
1 'polypeptide(L)' 'MNRFLLLALTAGMISPIAANAESVWLILKTSTGLEKVQSLDMAQCEREGQKWVKKKFSGNKKTYQCIIGK' A
#
# COMPACT_ATOMS: atom_id res chain seq x y z
N MET A 1 -25.84 -50.79 -1.30
CA MET A 1 -24.50 -50.17 -1.35
C MET A 1 -24.59 -49.03 -2.35
N ASN A 2 -24.46 -47.77 -1.92
CA ASN A 2 -24.05 -46.66 -2.80
C ASN A 2 -23.57 -45.52 -1.92
N ARG A 3 -22.29 -45.60 -1.62
CA ARG A 3 -21.54 -44.71 -0.76
C ARG A 3 -20.57 -44.02 -1.70
N PHE A 4 -20.58 -42.69 -1.66
CA PHE A 4 -19.62 -41.80 -2.30
C PHE A 4 -19.67 -41.81 -3.82
N LEU A 5 -19.89 -40.64 -4.41
CA LEU A 5 -18.98 -40.12 -5.43
C LEU A 5 -19.32 -38.64 -5.66
N LEU A 6 -18.33 -37.83 -5.33
CA LEU A 6 -17.98 -36.60 -6.05
C LEU A 6 -18.76 -35.33 -5.69
N LEU A 7 -18.57 -34.89 -4.44
CA LEU A 7 -18.25 -33.48 -4.19
C LEU A 7 -16.96 -33.15 -4.97
N ALA A 8 -17.08 -32.82 -6.24
CA ALA A 8 -15.94 -32.44 -7.07
C ALA A 8 -16.37 -31.36 -8.05
N LEU A 9 -16.60 -30.14 -7.56
CA LEU A 9 -16.77 -28.96 -8.43
C LEU A 9 -16.56 -27.62 -7.69
N THR A 10 -15.79 -27.59 -6.61
CA THR A 10 -15.29 -26.33 -6.02
C THR A 10 -13.81 -26.15 -6.33
N ALA A 11 -13.47 -26.14 -7.61
CA ALA A 11 -12.17 -25.72 -8.11
C ALA A 11 -12.38 -24.82 -9.33
N GLY A 12 -12.86 -23.61 -9.04
CA GLY A 12 -12.94 -22.51 -10.00
C GLY A 12 -12.29 -21.31 -9.34
N MET A 13 -10.97 -21.40 -9.22
CA MET A 13 -10.09 -20.44 -8.58
C MET A 13 -10.49 -19.00 -8.92
N ILE A 14 -10.82 -18.25 -7.87
CA ILE A 14 -10.38 -16.89 -7.60
C ILE A 14 -9.77 -16.22 -8.82
N SER A 15 -10.53 -15.29 -9.39
CA SER A 15 -10.06 -14.35 -10.40
C SER A 15 -8.64 -13.94 -10.07
N PRO A 16 -7.70 -13.97 -11.03
CA PRO A 16 -6.49 -13.19 -10.88
C PRO A 16 -6.97 -11.75 -10.85
N ILE A 17 -7.22 -11.21 -9.66
CA ILE A 17 -7.11 -9.77 -9.48
C ILE A 17 -5.66 -9.56 -9.83
N ALA A 18 -5.42 -9.09 -11.06
CA ALA A 18 -4.13 -8.61 -11.45
C ALA A 18 -3.82 -7.46 -10.49
N ALA A 19 -3.25 -7.82 -9.35
CA ALA A 19 -2.46 -6.95 -8.53
C ALA A 19 -1.27 -6.63 -9.42
N ASN A 20 -1.44 -5.65 -10.32
CA ASN A 20 -0.33 -4.81 -10.70
C ASN A 20 0.19 -4.31 -9.36
N ALA A 21 1.25 -4.95 -8.86
CA ALA A 21 1.82 -4.70 -7.54
C ALA A 21 2.58 -3.37 -7.60
N GLU A 22 1.89 -2.33 -8.01
CA GLU A 22 2.32 -0.96 -7.94
C GLU A 22 2.54 -0.66 -6.46
N SER A 23 3.79 -0.71 -6.04
CA SER A 23 4.20 -0.47 -4.67
C SER A 23 4.23 1.02 -4.46
N VAL A 24 3.28 1.55 -3.70
CA VAL A 24 3.26 2.97 -3.36
C VAL A 24 4.22 3.22 -2.20
N TRP A 25 5.03 4.26 -2.30
CA TRP A 25 5.98 4.66 -1.27
C TRP A 25 5.78 6.13 -0.90
N LEU A 26 5.71 6.38 0.40
CA LEU A 26 5.80 7.69 1.01
C LEU A 26 7.27 7.98 1.35
N ILE A 27 7.83 9.02 0.73
CA ILE A 27 9.17 9.51 0.98
C ILE A 27 9.09 10.73 1.89
N LEU A 28 9.75 10.63 3.05
CA LEU A 28 9.76 11.66 4.09
C LEU A 28 11.17 12.23 4.21
N LYS A 29 11.31 13.54 4.05
CA LYS A 29 12.58 14.23 4.31
C LYS A 29 12.65 14.64 5.77
N THR A 30 13.48 13.96 6.55
CA THR A 30 13.68 14.26 7.98
C THR A 30 14.91 15.16 8.18
N SER A 31 15.31 15.41 9.43
CA SER A 31 16.59 16.07 9.74
C SER A 31 17.79 15.12 9.59
N THR A 32 17.55 13.81 9.67
CA THR A 32 18.57 12.76 9.64
C THR A 32 18.73 12.12 8.27
N GLY A 33 17.80 12.34 7.33
CA GLY A 33 17.90 11.83 5.97
C GLY A 33 16.55 11.70 5.25
N LEU A 34 16.47 10.69 4.38
CA LEU A 34 15.24 10.29 3.70
C LEU A 34 14.72 8.99 4.34
N GLU A 35 13.48 9.01 4.80
CA GLU A 35 12.75 7.84 5.25
C GLU A 35 11.77 7.41 4.16
N LYS A 36 11.64 6.10 3.94
CA LYS A 36 10.66 5.52 3.00
C LYS A 36 9.68 4.64 3.77
N VAL A 37 8.39 4.84 3.53
CA VAL A 37 7.31 4.07 4.14
C VAL A 37 6.47 3.49 3.02
N GLN A 38 6.25 2.18 3.04
CA GLN A 38 5.39 1.53 2.05
C GLN A 38 3.92 1.85 2.36
N SER A 39 3.15 2.19 1.33
CA SER A 39 1.71 2.44 1.41
C SER A 39 0.97 1.46 0.51
N LEU A 40 -0.26 1.11 0.89
CA LEU A 40 -1.09 0.21 0.09
C LEU A 40 -1.58 0.87 -1.19
N ASP A 41 -1.83 2.18 -1.13
CA ASP A 41 -2.31 2.98 -2.24
C ASP A 41 -1.89 4.46 -2.10
N MET A 42 -2.09 5.24 -3.17
CA MET A 42 -1.77 6.67 -3.19
C MET A 42 -2.58 7.48 -2.19
N ALA A 43 -3.83 7.12 -1.92
CA ALA A 43 -4.67 7.85 -0.97
C ALA A 43 -4.18 7.67 0.47
N GLN A 44 -3.71 6.46 0.81
CA GLN A 44 -3.05 6.19 2.08
C GLN A 44 -1.75 6.98 2.20
N CYS A 45 -0.92 6.96 1.16
CA CYS A 45 0.34 7.72 1.13
C CYS A 45 0.12 9.21 1.42
N GLU A 46 -0.85 9.84 0.74
CA GLU A 46 -1.20 11.25 0.95
C GLU A 46 -1.71 11.53 2.37
N ARG A 47 -2.62 10.67 2.89
CA ARG A 47 -3.13 10.82 4.27
C ARG A 47 -2.00 10.72 5.31
N GLU A 48 -1.09 9.79 5.13
CA GLU A 48 0.05 9.59 6.05
C GLU A 48 1.07 10.73 5.94
N GLY A 49 1.40 11.17 4.72
CA GLY A 49 2.25 12.34 4.47
C GLY A 49 1.71 13.61 5.13
N GLN A 50 0.42 13.89 4.98
CA GLN A 50 -0.23 15.04 5.61
C GLN A 50 -0.23 14.93 7.15
N LYS A 51 -0.50 13.75 7.70
CA LYS A 51 -0.43 13.53 9.16
C LYS A 51 0.99 13.79 9.68
N TRP A 52 2.00 13.37 8.94
CA TRP A 52 3.39 13.54 9.31
C TRP A 52 3.79 15.03 9.34
N VAL A 53 3.43 15.79 8.30
CA VAL A 53 3.66 17.25 8.26
C VAL A 53 2.97 17.94 9.44
N LYS A 54 1.70 17.61 9.70
CA LYS A 54 0.93 18.19 10.82
C LYS A 54 1.53 17.88 12.20
N LYS A 55 2.09 16.68 12.41
CA LYS A 55 2.67 16.28 13.70
C LYS A 55 4.08 16.79 13.96
N LYS A 56 4.95 16.85 12.92
CA LYS A 56 6.39 17.12 13.10
C LYS A 56 6.82 18.54 12.71
N PHE A 57 6.05 19.27 11.90
CA PHE A 57 6.48 20.57 11.37
C PHE A 57 5.44 21.66 11.59
N SER A 58 5.48 22.31 12.77
CA SER A 58 4.73 23.55 13.03
C SER A 58 5.49 24.77 12.48
N GLY A 59 5.69 24.82 11.15
CA GLY A 59 6.14 26.05 10.48
C GLY A 59 7.27 25.94 9.46
N ASN A 60 7.89 24.77 9.26
CA ASN A 60 8.95 24.62 8.25
C ASN A 60 8.50 23.69 7.11
N LYS A 61 8.49 24.26 5.89
CA LYS A 61 8.15 23.57 4.64
C LYS A 61 9.01 22.31 4.50
N LYS A 62 8.45 21.12 4.78
CA LYS A 62 9.02 19.86 4.30
C LYS A 62 7.97 19.00 3.63
N THR A 63 8.27 18.85 2.35
CA THR A 63 7.69 18.04 1.29
C THR A 63 7.86 16.57 1.63
N TYR A 64 6.74 15.91 1.94
CA TYR A 64 6.64 14.49 1.67
C TYR A 64 6.43 14.30 0.16
N GLN A 65 6.76 13.12 -0.36
CA GLN A 65 6.48 12.76 -1.74
C GLN A 65 5.89 11.36 -1.80
N CYS A 66 4.81 11.20 -2.56
CA CYS A 66 4.23 9.91 -2.87
C CYS A 66 4.72 9.46 -4.24
N ILE A 67 5.31 8.28 -4.31
CA ILE A 67 5.81 7.68 -5.55
C ILE A 67 5.22 6.29 -5.73
N ILE A 68 4.96 5.91 -6.98
CA ILE A 68 4.51 4.57 -7.34
C ILE A 68 5.70 3.84 -7.97
N GLY A 69 6.16 2.77 -7.33
CA GLY A 69 7.15 1.85 -7.88
C GLY A 69 6.46 0.72 -8.64
N LYS A 70 6.97 0.40 -9.83
CA LYS A 70 6.58 -0.77 -10.61
C LYS A 70 7.63 -1.86 -10.47
#